data_AF-A0A165AXW6-F1
#
_entry.id   AF-A0A165AXW6-F1
#
_cell.length_a   1.000
_cell.length_b   1.000
_cell.length_c   1.000
_cell.angle_alpha   90.00
_cell.angle_beta   90.00
_cell.angle_gamma   90.00
#
_symmetry.space_group_name_H-M   'P 1'
#
loop_
_entity.id
_entity.type
_entity.pdbx_description
1 polymer ?
#
loop_
_entity_poly.entity_id
_entity_poly.type
_entity_poly.pdbx_seq_one_letter_code
_entity_poly.pdbx_strand_id
1 'polypeptide(L)'
;FFIDFGISTRFTGPGPHLVTGEIGRDPSAPELSDEIPYDPFKLDVYLLANYFLNSFLGKYTNLEFLRPLLLDMTHPNPLARPTAAEALQRLQAVAREPYGISFRWCLIKRNYTYPERVV
;
A
#
# COMPACT_ATOMS: atom_id res chain seq x y z
N PHE A 1 7.64 -5.52 -9.33
CA PHE A 1 6.73 -5.65 -10.49
C PHE A 1 5.34 -5.98 -10.00
N PHE A 2 4.29 -5.45 -10.62
CA PHE A 2 2.94 -5.98 -10.47
C PHE A 2 2.79 -7.13 -11.47
N ILE A 3 2.37 -8.28 -10.98
CA ILE A 3 2.19 -9.51 -11.75
C ILE A 3 0.84 -10.14 -11.36
N ASP A 4 0.40 -11.11 -12.15
CA ASP A 4 -0.81 -11.89 -11.88
C ASP A 4 -2.09 -11.04 -11.87
N PHE A 5 -2.52 -10.66 -13.08
CA PHE A 5 -3.77 -9.92 -13.31
C PHE A 5 -4.98 -10.85 -13.47
N GLY A 6 -4.90 -12.10 -13.00
CA GLY A 6 -5.95 -13.12 -13.19
C GLY A 6 -7.28 -12.76 -12.54
N ILE A 7 -7.27 -11.85 -11.56
CA ILE A 7 -8.45 -11.36 -10.83
C ILE A 7 -8.73 -9.87 -11.08
N SER A 8 -8.07 -9.26 -12.07
CA SER A 8 -8.24 -7.84 -12.36
C SER A 8 -9.46 -7.57 -13.25
N THR A 9 -10.12 -6.44 -13.01
CA THR A 9 -11.22 -5.95 -13.85
C THR A 9 -10.72 -4.90 -14.83
N ARG A 10 -11.07 -5.04 -16.11
CA ARG A 10 -10.77 -4.05 -17.15
C ARG A 10 -12.01 -3.19 -17.41
N PHE A 11 -11.85 -1.89 -17.30
CA PHE A 11 -12.89 -0.92 -17.64
C PHE A 11 -12.68 -0.27 -19.00
N THR A 12 -13.78 0.14 -19.65
CA THR A 12 -13.79 0.91 -20.90
C THR A 12 -14.84 2.00 -20.82
N GLY A 13 -14.53 3.21 -21.30
CA GLY A 13 -15.47 4.34 -21.33
C GLY A 13 -15.49 5.16 -20.03
N PRO A 14 -16.39 6.16 -19.94
CA PRO A 14 -16.58 6.96 -18.73
C PRO A 14 -17.37 6.21 -17.66
N GLY A 15 -17.10 6.51 -16.38
CA GLY A 15 -17.56 5.76 -15.22
C GLY A 15 -19.01 6.01 -14.76
N PRO A 16 -19.41 5.47 -13.58
CA PRO A 16 -18.53 4.95 -12.52
C PRO A 16 -17.98 3.54 -12.78
N HIS A 17 -16.73 3.31 -12.36
CA HIS A 17 -16.07 2.00 -12.42
C HIS A 17 -16.11 1.37 -11.02
N LEU A 18 -17.05 0.46 -10.81
CA LEU A 18 -17.24 -0.26 -9.54
C LEU A 18 -17.18 -1.76 -9.79
N VAL A 19 -16.79 -2.51 -8.76
CA VAL A 19 -16.70 -3.99 -8.77
C VAL A 19 -17.36 -4.56 -7.53
N THR A 20 -17.75 -5.82 -7.60
CA THR A 20 -18.03 -6.67 -6.44
C THR A 20 -17.03 -7.83 -6.41
N GLY A 21 -16.93 -8.50 -5.27
CA GLY A 21 -16.06 -9.64 -5.08
C GLY A 21 -15.32 -9.59 -3.75
N GLU A 22 -15.16 -10.74 -3.11
CA GLU A 22 -14.32 -10.91 -1.92
C GLU A 22 -13.01 -11.67 -2.19
N ILE A 23 -12.86 -12.22 -3.40
CA ILE A 23 -11.73 -13.07 -3.77
C ILE A 23 -10.48 -12.21 -4.01
N GLY A 24 -9.48 -12.38 -3.15
CA GLY A 24 -8.18 -11.75 -3.29
C GLY A 24 -7.12 -12.41 -2.41
N ARG A 25 -5.86 -12.03 -2.61
CA ARG A 25 -4.75 -12.53 -1.76
C ARG A 25 -4.85 -12.01 -0.32
N ASP A 26 -5.42 -10.83 -0.15
CA ASP A 26 -5.60 -10.18 1.14
C ASP A 26 -7.07 -9.77 1.28
N PRO A 27 -7.86 -10.49 2.10
CA PRO A 27 -9.28 -10.24 2.30
C PRO A 27 -9.55 -9.22 3.44
N SER A 28 -8.55 -8.45 3.87
CA SER A 28 -8.68 -7.57 5.05
C SER A 28 -9.39 -6.24 4.80
N ALA A 29 -9.58 -5.85 3.54
CA ALA A 29 -10.24 -4.60 3.20
C ALA A 29 -11.74 -4.64 3.59
N PRO A 30 -12.25 -3.65 4.35
CA PRO A 30 -13.59 -3.70 4.92
C PRO A 30 -14.72 -3.55 3.90
N GLU A 31 -14.43 -3.07 2.69
CA GLU A 31 -15.41 -2.87 1.62
C GLU A 31 -15.60 -4.08 0.71
N LEU A 32 -14.81 -5.16 0.87
CA LEU A 32 -14.98 -6.38 0.09
C LEU A 32 -16.37 -6.97 0.34
N SER A 33 -17.11 -7.21 -0.74
CA SER A 33 -18.46 -7.77 -0.70
C SER A 33 -18.80 -8.34 -2.07
N ASP A 34 -19.44 -9.51 -2.09
CA ASP A 34 -19.96 -10.11 -3.32
C ASP A 34 -21.24 -9.40 -3.82
N GLU A 35 -21.94 -8.65 -2.96
CA GLU A 35 -23.21 -7.97 -3.25
C GLU A 35 -23.10 -6.45 -3.41
N ILE A 36 -22.26 -5.79 -2.61
CA ILE A 36 -22.18 -4.32 -2.54
C ILE A 36 -21.02 -3.83 -3.41
N PRO A 37 -21.28 -3.05 -4.49
CA PRO A 37 -20.21 -2.54 -5.33
C PRO A 37 -19.33 -1.51 -4.61
N TYR A 38 -18.03 -1.60 -4.84
CA TYR A 38 -17.03 -0.70 -4.28
C TYR A 38 -16.03 -0.18 -5.34
N ASP A 39 -15.28 0.85 -4.98
CA ASP A 39 -14.26 1.47 -5.84
C ASP A 39 -12.97 0.62 -5.82
N PRO A 40 -12.61 -0.06 -6.92
CA PRO A 40 -11.41 -0.90 -6.97
C PRO A 40 -10.11 -0.08 -6.85
N PHE A 41 -10.10 1.19 -7.27
CA PHE A 41 -8.89 2.00 -7.19
C PHE A 41 -8.56 2.37 -5.74
N LYS A 42 -9.58 2.56 -4.89
CA LYS A 42 -9.38 2.75 -3.45
C LYS A 42 -9.01 1.45 -2.74
N LEU A 43 -9.49 0.31 -3.24
CA LEU A 43 -9.08 -1.00 -2.76
C LEU A 43 -7.58 -1.23 -3.04
N ASP A 44 -7.11 -0.95 -4.26
CA ASP A 44 -5.68 -1.11 -4.63
C ASP A 44 -4.75 -0.29 -3.72
N VAL A 45 -5.15 0.94 -3.37
CA VAL A 45 -4.42 1.79 -2.43
C VAL A 45 -4.33 1.14 -1.04
N TYR A 46 -5.43 0.57 -0.56
CA TYR A 46 -5.47 -0.12 0.73
C TYR A 46 -4.57 -1.36 0.72
N LEU A 47 -4.73 -2.24 -0.27
CA LEU A 47 -3.99 -3.50 -0.35
C LEU A 47 -2.48 -3.26 -0.41
N LEU A 48 -2.07 -2.27 -1.20
CA LEU A 48 -0.66 -1.89 -1.29
C LEU A 48 -0.14 -1.44 0.08
N ALA A 49 -0.85 -0.53 0.76
CA ALA A 49 -0.39 0.00 2.03
C ALA A 49 -0.42 -1.04 3.15
N ASN A 50 -1.45 -1.87 3.21
CA ASN A 50 -1.55 -2.96 4.19
C ASN A 50 -0.39 -3.97 4.01
N TYR A 51 -0.04 -4.30 2.77
CA TYR A 51 1.13 -5.12 2.48
C TYR A 51 2.42 -4.49 3.02
N PHE A 52 2.64 -3.18 2.84
CA PHE A 52 3.83 -2.50 3.37
C PHE A 52 3.84 -2.40 4.90
N LEU A 53 2.69 -2.14 5.54
CA LEU A 53 2.59 -2.12 7.00
C LEU A 53 3.01 -3.47 7.60
N ASN A 54 2.44 -4.56 7.07
CA ASN A 54 2.63 -5.91 7.61
C ASN A 54 3.99 -6.51 7.22
N SER A 55 4.40 -6.34 5.97
CA SER A 55 5.60 -7.01 5.45
C SER A 55 6.89 -6.23 5.68
N PHE A 56 6.82 -4.90 5.79
CA PHE A 56 8.00 -4.04 5.89
C PHE A 56 8.08 -3.33 7.23
N LEU A 57 7.08 -2.52 7.61
CA LEU A 57 7.16 -1.75 8.86
C LEU A 57 7.10 -2.65 10.10
N GLY A 58 6.51 -3.83 10.02
CA GLY A 58 6.63 -4.85 11.05
C GLY A 58 8.08 -5.32 11.29
N LYS A 59 8.93 -5.29 10.24
CA LYS A 59 10.26 -5.92 10.22
C LYS A 59 11.42 -4.93 10.27
N TYR A 60 11.27 -3.74 9.68
CA TYR A 60 12.37 -2.80 9.45
C TYR A 60 12.14 -1.46 10.14
N THR A 61 13.16 -0.94 10.83
CA THR A 61 13.09 0.32 11.59
C THR A 61 13.28 1.55 10.71
N ASN A 62 14.11 1.44 9.67
CA ASN A 62 14.40 2.58 8.80
C ASN A 62 13.29 2.90 7.80
N LEU A 63 12.11 2.29 7.93
CA LEU A 63 10.92 2.59 7.12
C LEU A 63 9.79 3.26 7.90
N GLU A 64 10.01 3.58 9.19
CA GLU A 64 8.98 4.19 10.04
C GLU A 64 8.47 5.54 9.53
N PHE A 65 9.27 6.27 8.76
CA PHE A 65 8.86 7.52 8.12
C PHE A 65 7.66 7.34 7.15
N LEU A 66 7.43 6.13 6.64
CA LEU A 66 6.29 5.82 5.78
C LEU A 66 4.99 5.62 6.56
N ARG A 67 5.05 5.38 7.87
CA ARG A 67 3.89 5.00 8.69
C ARG A 67 2.70 5.94 8.53
N PRO A 68 2.85 7.28 8.60
CA PRO A 68 1.70 8.19 8.50
C PRO A 68 0.97 8.03 7.16
N LEU A 69 1.73 7.99 6.05
CA LEU A 69 1.16 7.80 4.72
C LEU A 69 0.44 6.46 4.59
N LEU A 70 1.05 5.38 5.08
CA LEU A 70 0.46 4.05 4.98
C LEU A 70 -0.84 3.93 5.80
N LEU A 71 -0.91 4.57 6.97
CA LEU A 71 -2.14 4.60 7.77
C LEU A 71 -3.28 5.35 7.06
N ASP A 72 -2.98 6.47 6.39
CA ASP A 72 -3.95 7.19 5.56
C ASP A 72 -4.46 6.33 4.40
N MET A 73 -3.56 5.58 3.75
CA MET A 73 -3.90 4.65 2.66
C MET A 73 -4.74 3.46 3.13
N THR A 74 -4.57 2.99 4.37
CA THR A 74 -5.35 1.90 4.98
C THR A 74 -6.57 2.38 5.77
N HIS A 75 -7.05 3.61 5.54
CA HIS A 75 -8.18 4.13 6.28
C HIS A 75 -9.45 3.26 6.07
N PRO A 76 -10.22 2.91 7.13
CA PRO A 76 -11.38 2.01 7.00
C PRO A 76 -12.44 2.52 6.01
N ASN A 77 -12.72 3.82 6.03
CA ASN A 77 -13.58 4.46 5.02
C ASN A 77 -12.80 4.65 3.69
N PRO A 78 -13.21 4.00 2.57
CA PRO A 78 -12.53 4.13 1.27
C PRO A 78 -12.49 5.55 0.72
N LEU A 79 -13.50 6.37 1.03
CA LEU A 79 -13.57 7.76 0.55
C LEU A 79 -12.51 8.65 1.19
N ALA A 80 -12.11 8.35 2.43
CA ALA A 80 -11.09 9.10 3.16
C ALA A 80 -9.65 8.73 2.73
N ARG A 81 -9.46 7.62 2.02
CA ARG A 81 -8.15 7.23 1.50
C ARG A 81 -7.69 8.20 0.41
N PRO A 82 -6.38 8.51 0.29
CA PRO A 82 -5.86 9.23 -0.85
C PRO A 82 -6.04 8.43 -2.15
N THR A 83 -6.05 9.11 -3.28
CA THR A 83 -5.88 8.49 -4.59
C THR A 83 -4.44 7.98 -4.76
N ALA A 84 -4.20 7.08 -5.72
CA ALA A 84 -2.84 6.62 -6.01
C ALA A 84 -1.89 7.77 -6.41
N ALA A 85 -2.40 8.78 -7.13
CA ALA A 85 -1.62 9.96 -7.50
C ALA A 85 -1.24 10.81 -6.28
N GLU A 86 -2.19 11.07 -5.37
CA GLU A 86 -1.92 11.80 -4.13
C GLU A 86 -0.98 11.02 -3.20
N ALA A 87 -1.15 9.70 -3.10
CA ALA A 87 -0.28 8.83 -2.33
C ALA A 87 1.15 8.85 -2.86
N LEU A 88 1.33 8.83 -4.19
CA LEU A 88 2.63 8.99 -4.83
C LEU A 88 3.27 10.35 -4.53
N GLN A 89 2.50 11.44 -4.62
CA GLN A 89 2.99 12.77 -4.30
C GLN A 89 3.45 12.88 -2.84
N ARG A 90 2.66 12.35 -1.90
CA ARG A 90 3.01 12.30 -0.48
C ARG A 90 4.25 11.43 -0.25
N LEU A 91 4.32 10.27 -0.91
CA LEU A 91 5.47 9.37 -0.85
C LEU A 91 6.75 10.10 -1.29
N GLN A 92 6.71 10.81 -2.42
CA GLN A 92 7.85 11.57 -2.92
C GLN A 92 8.29 12.68 -1.96
N ALA A 93 7.36 13.31 -1.26
CA ALA A 93 7.68 14.31 -0.25
C ALA A 93 8.38 13.65 0.96
N VAL A 94 7.78 12.62 1.54
CA VAL A 94 8.35 11.95 2.73
C VAL A 94 9.63 11.18 2.44
N ALA A 95 9.82 10.69 1.20
CA ALA A 95 11.04 9.98 0.81
C ALA A 95 12.24 10.91 0.57
N ARG A 96 12.04 12.23 0.46
CA ARG A 96 13.13 13.21 0.37
C ARG A 96 13.71 13.58 1.72
N GLU A 97 12.94 13.45 2.80
CA GLU A 97 13.32 13.81 4.16
C GLU A 97 14.33 12.88 4.86
N PRO A 98 14.37 11.57 4.60
CA PRO A 98 15.36 10.73 5.26
C PRO A 98 16.77 10.93 4.66
N TYR A 99 17.59 11.70 5.37
CA TYR A 99 18.99 11.95 5.04
C TYR A 99 19.91 11.09 5.93
N GLY A 100 20.94 10.46 5.35
CA GLY A 100 22.01 9.81 6.11
C GLY A 100 22.37 8.39 5.66
N ILE A 101 23.43 7.84 6.26
CA ILE A 101 24.02 6.55 5.90
C ILE A 101 23.03 5.39 6.14
N SER A 102 22.15 5.53 7.14
CA SER A 102 21.10 4.57 7.53
C SER A 102 20.02 4.34 6.45
N PHE A 103 19.91 5.23 5.47
CA PHE A 103 18.96 5.15 4.35
C PHE A 103 19.60 4.76 3.03
N ARG A 104 20.92 4.82 2.92
CA ARG A 104 21.61 4.73 1.64
C ARG A 104 21.92 3.32 1.17
N TRP A 105 21.87 2.30 2.04
CA TRP A 105 22.44 1.01 1.64
C TRP A 105 21.71 -0.27 2.03
N CYS A 106 20.89 -0.34 3.10
CA CYS A 106 20.22 -1.60 3.48
C CYS A 106 18.98 -1.38 4.37
N LEU A 107 18.07 -2.36 4.36
CA LEU A 107 16.95 -2.43 5.30
C LEU A 107 17.48 -2.87 6.68
N ILE A 108 17.11 -2.15 7.75
CA ILE A 108 17.59 -2.42 9.12
C ILE A 108 16.50 -3.16 9.87
N LYS A 109 16.73 -4.45 10.18
CA LYS A 109 15.75 -5.25 10.93
C LYS A 109 15.63 -4.74 12.37
N ARG A 110 14.42 -4.75 12.92
CA ARG A 110 14.16 -4.35 14.33
C ARG A 110 14.99 -5.10 15.37
N ASN A 111 15.34 -6.35 15.09
CA ASN A 111 16.06 -7.23 16.03
C ASN A 111 17.55 -7.44 15.68
N TYR A 112 18.11 -6.75 14.68
CA TYR A 112 19.51 -6.91 14.27
C TYR A 112 20.15 -5.55 13.94
N THR A 113 21.26 -5.23 14.61
CA THR A 113 22.00 -3.96 14.42
C THR A 113 22.88 -3.95 13.17
N TYR A 114 22.93 -5.03 12.39
CA TYR A 114 23.68 -5.09 11.14
C TYR A 114 22.76 -5.10 9.91
N PRO A 115 23.06 -4.28 8.89
CA PRO A 115 22.33 -4.28 7.63
C PRO A 115 22.53 -5.60 6.87
N GLU A 116 21.45 -6.34 6.60
CA GLU A 116 21.50 -7.51 5.71
C GLU A 116 21.33 -7.07 4.25
N ARG A 117 22.20 -7.58 3.37
CA ARG A 117 22.04 -7.47 1.91
C ARG A 117 20.98 -8.48 1.47
N VAL A 118 19.92 -8.01 0.83
CA VAL A 118 19.02 -8.87 0.06
C VAL A 118 19.73 -9.20 -1.25
N VAL A 119 20.14 -10.47 -1.41
CA VAL A 119 20.75 -11.02 -2.63
C VAL A 119 19.66 -11.66 -3.47
#